data_AF-A0A949FWR5-F1
#
_entry.id   AF-A0A949FWR5-F1
#
_cell.length_a   1.000
_cell.length_b   1.000
_cell.length_c   1.000
_cell.angle_alpha   90.00
_cell.angle_beta   90.00
_cell.angle_gamma   90.00
#
_symmetry.space_group_name_H-M   'P 1'
#
loop_
_entity.id
_entity.type
_entity.pdbx_description
1 polymer ?
#
loop_
_entity_poly.entity_id
_entity_poly.type
_entity_poly.pdbx_seq_one_letter_code
_entity_poly.pdbx_strand_id
1 'polypeptide(L)'
;MDEFTDIVIVDLDVNRTTWSRVHSSMRTLHLKLNRDPNAEWTRLFFEERNSRVELKRHGLWVEDGYIVFDCLLIDVDDYHLPDIRQSIDYANARSRVLVEARHTEAERLRDEAKTEQHMLAALRAGIRDGRAQEPDAPATALPAPVATPVSAAVVAPAFAPAEEPDAAVANGTSPPPPEAPTEPLHAEREAVLEAKRNDWRARFRAAFHRNK
;
A
#
# COMPACT_ATOMS: atom_id res chain seq x y z
N MET A 1 -1.41 15.16 19.34
CA MET A 1 -2.05 14.04 18.63
C MET A 1 -1.77 14.30 17.16
N ASP A 2 -0.98 13.43 16.53
CA ASP A 2 -0.59 13.66 15.13
C ASP A 2 -1.66 13.06 14.22
N GLU A 3 -2.47 13.95 13.64
CA GLU A 3 -3.41 13.62 12.58
C GLU A 3 -2.64 13.08 11.36
N PHE A 4 -3.19 12.07 10.68
CA PHE A 4 -2.54 11.54 9.49
C PHE A 4 -2.51 12.58 8.39
N THR A 5 -1.31 13.00 7.98
CA THR A 5 -1.11 13.87 6.82
C THR A 5 -1.08 13.06 5.53
N ASP A 6 -1.85 13.45 4.52
CA ASP A 6 -1.81 12.75 3.22
C ASP A 6 -0.44 12.91 2.54
N ILE A 7 0.00 11.83 1.89
CA ILE A 7 1.21 11.84 1.06
C ILE A 7 0.82 12.33 -0.33
N VAL A 8 1.52 13.34 -0.85
CA VAL A 8 1.27 13.91 -2.17
C VAL A 8 2.56 14.09 -2.94
N ILE A 9 2.47 14.01 -4.27
CA ILE A 9 3.56 14.37 -5.17
C ILE A 9 3.65 15.90 -5.19
N VAL A 10 4.80 16.43 -4.77
CA VAL A 10 5.06 17.87 -4.73
C VAL A 10 5.70 18.35 -6.02
N ASP A 11 6.68 17.60 -6.53
CA ASP A 11 7.47 18.03 -7.68
C ASP A 11 8.13 16.84 -8.40
N LEU A 12 8.68 17.09 -9.57
CA LEU A 12 9.60 16.20 -10.29
C LEU A 12 11.03 16.75 -10.14
N ASP A 13 11.92 15.96 -9.55
CA ASP A 13 13.32 16.36 -9.39
C ASP A 13 14.09 16.18 -10.70
N VAL A 14 14.15 17.26 -11.49
CA VAL A 14 14.86 17.31 -12.78
C VAL A 14 16.36 17.13 -12.60
N ASN A 15 16.93 17.52 -11.45
CA ASN A 15 18.36 17.39 -11.20
C ASN A 15 18.76 15.93 -10.92
N ARG A 16 17.87 15.17 -10.29
CA ARG A 16 18.03 13.71 -10.09
C ARG A 16 17.59 12.87 -11.28
N THR A 17 16.89 13.46 -12.25
CA THR A 17 16.42 12.74 -13.43
C THR A 17 17.58 12.39 -14.34
N THR A 18 17.80 11.09 -14.57
CA THR A 18 18.91 10.57 -15.37
C THR A 18 18.43 9.73 -16.55
N TRP A 19 19.35 9.40 -17.45
CA TRP A 19 19.11 8.36 -18.45
C TRP A 19 18.91 7.02 -17.77
N SER A 20 17.87 6.29 -18.19
CA SER A 20 17.63 4.96 -17.67
C SER A 20 18.70 4.00 -18.19
N ARG A 21 19.04 2.99 -17.38
CA ARG A 21 19.91 1.89 -17.80
C ARG A 21 19.17 0.85 -18.66
N VAL A 22 17.83 0.87 -18.65
CA VAL A 22 16.98 -0.09 -19.34
C VAL A 22 17.00 0.15 -20.85
N HIS A 23 16.81 1.41 -21.26
CA HIS A 23 16.80 1.78 -22.67
C HIS A 23 17.22 3.24 -22.85
N SER A 24 17.92 3.54 -23.95
CA SER A 24 18.44 4.87 -24.24
C SER A 24 17.35 5.93 -24.34
N SER A 25 16.16 5.60 -24.82
CA SER A 25 15.03 6.56 -24.89
C SER A 25 14.34 6.82 -23.54
N MET A 26 14.59 6.02 -22.50
CA MET A 26 13.92 6.13 -21.20
C MET A 26 14.69 7.03 -20.22
N ARG A 27 13.96 7.54 -19.23
CA ARG A 27 14.50 8.32 -18.11
C ARG A 27 14.12 7.66 -16.80
N THR A 28 15.04 7.72 -15.84
CA THR A 28 14.75 7.42 -14.44
C THR A 28 14.25 8.70 -13.80
N LEU A 29 12.95 8.76 -13.51
CA LEU A 29 12.30 9.92 -12.92
C LEU A 29 12.24 9.79 -11.40
N HIS A 30 12.33 10.93 -10.72
CA HIS A 30 12.25 11.01 -9.26
C HIS A 30 11.13 11.97 -8.89
N LEU A 31 9.97 11.44 -8.53
CA LEU A 31 8.83 12.22 -8.05
C LEU A 31 9.00 12.49 -6.56
N LYS A 32 9.16 13.74 -6.19
CA LYS A 32 9.34 14.18 -4.82
C LYS A 32 8.00 14.14 -4.08
N LEU A 33 7.98 13.49 -2.93
CA LEU A 33 6.85 13.49 -2.02
C LEU A 33 6.97 14.61 -0.98
N ASN A 34 5.84 15.01 -0.38
CA ASN A 34 5.82 16.00 0.69
C ASN A 34 6.49 15.52 1.98
N ARG A 35 6.54 14.20 2.19
CA ARG A 35 7.18 13.55 3.33
C ARG A 35 7.61 12.14 2.95
N ASP A 36 8.47 11.56 3.80
CA ASP A 36 8.90 10.18 3.63
C ASP A 36 7.77 9.21 4.03
N PRO A 37 7.34 8.30 3.12
CA PRO A 37 6.32 7.31 3.43
C PRO A 37 6.85 6.25 4.40
N ASN A 38 6.03 5.91 5.39
CA ASN A 38 6.33 4.78 6.27
C ASN A 38 6.11 3.43 5.56
N ALA A 39 6.68 2.36 6.12
CA ALA A 39 6.62 1.03 5.52
C ALA A 39 5.19 0.50 5.30
N GLU A 40 4.25 0.86 6.16
CA GLU A 40 2.86 0.43 6.07
C GLU A 40 2.13 1.10 4.90
N TRP A 41 2.34 2.41 4.72
CA TRP A 41 1.84 3.15 3.58
C TRP A 41 2.44 2.60 2.28
N THR A 42 3.76 2.35 2.26
CA THR A 42 4.46 1.78 1.10
C THR A 42 3.91 0.40 0.74
N ARG A 43 3.58 -0.44 1.75
CA ARG A 43 2.92 -1.72 1.54
C ARG A 43 1.55 -1.55 0.86
N LEU A 44 0.72 -0.63 1.36
CA LEU A 44 -0.62 -0.36 0.79
C LEU A 44 -0.55 0.18 -0.64
N PHE A 45 0.42 1.06 -0.90
CA PHE A 45 0.68 1.59 -2.23
C PHE A 45 1.01 0.47 -3.24
N PHE A 46 1.90 -0.45 -2.89
CA PHE A 46 2.22 -1.58 -3.77
C PHE A 46 1.13 -2.66 -3.79
N GLU A 47 0.37 -2.84 -2.71
CA GLU A 47 -0.77 -3.78 -2.65
C GLU A 47 -1.80 -3.43 -3.73
N GLU A 48 -2.23 -2.18 -3.76
CA GLU A 48 -3.19 -1.71 -4.75
C GLU A 48 -2.62 -1.77 -6.16
N ARG A 49 -1.39 -1.29 -6.34
CA ARG A 49 -0.75 -1.33 -7.64
C ARG A 49 -0.68 -2.77 -8.13
N ASN A 50 -0.14 -3.71 -7.35
CA ASN A 50 0.00 -5.11 -7.75
C ASN A 50 -1.34 -5.83 -8.01
N SER A 51 -2.47 -5.29 -7.51
CA SER A 51 -3.80 -5.84 -7.78
C SER A 51 -4.33 -5.53 -9.19
N ARG A 52 -3.86 -4.46 -9.84
CA ARG A 52 -4.30 -4.08 -11.20
C ARG A 52 -3.37 -4.67 -12.27
N VAL A 53 -3.93 -4.94 -13.44
CA VAL A 53 -3.16 -5.34 -14.64
C VAL A 53 -3.10 -4.14 -15.58
N GLU A 54 -1.99 -3.37 -15.59
CA GLU A 54 -1.71 -2.43 -16.69
C GLU A 54 -0.55 -2.91 -17.57
N LEU A 55 -0.71 -2.77 -18.88
CA LEU A 55 0.30 -3.16 -19.88
C LEU A 55 1.55 -2.26 -19.86
N LYS A 56 1.42 -1.00 -19.44
CA LYS A 56 2.52 -0.02 -19.42
C LYS A 56 3.28 0.03 -18.09
N ARG A 57 3.30 -1.07 -17.34
CA ARG A 57 3.99 -1.10 -16.05
C ARG A 57 5.48 -1.11 -16.23
N HIS A 58 6.12 -0.11 -15.64
CA HIS A 58 7.54 -0.12 -15.41
C HIS A 58 7.84 -0.44 -13.95
N GLY A 59 9.07 -0.92 -13.71
CA GLY A 59 9.59 -1.08 -12.36
C GLY A 59 9.57 0.27 -11.66
N LEU A 60 9.03 0.28 -10.43
CA LEU A 60 8.87 1.46 -9.61
C LEU A 60 9.20 1.09 -8.18
N TRP A 61 9.94 1.95 -7.49
CA TRP A 61 10.27 1.80 -6.08
C TRP A 61 10.12 3.13 -5.36
N VAL A 62 10.15 3.07 -4.03
CA VAL A 62 10.03 4.25 -3.16
C VAL A 62 11.30 4.34 -2.33
N GLU A 63 11.97 5.49 -2.35
CA GLU A 63 13.27 5.69 -1.72
C GLU A 63 13.44 7.15 -1.29
N ASP A 64 13.84 7.38 -0.03
CA ASP A 64 14.17 8.71 0.53
C ASP A 64 13.11 9.81 0.27
N GLY A 65 11.81 9.49 0.40
CA GLY A 65 10.73 10.42 0.09
C GLY A 65 10.52 10.69 -1.41
N TYR A 66 11.04 9.82 -2.28
CA TYR A 66 10.81 9.86 -3.73
C TYR A 66 10.11 8.58 -4.21
N ILE A 67 9.26 8.74 -5.22
CA ILE A 67 8.82 7.63 -6.06
C ILE A 67 9.71 7.63 -7.31
N VAL A 68 10.42 6.54 -7.54
CA VAL A 68 11.40 6.41 -8.60
C VAL A 68 10.98 5.33 -9.57
N PHE A 69 11.03 5.64 -10.87
CA PHE A 69 10.67 4.69 -11.93
C PHE A 69 11.29 5.08 -13.26
N ASP A 70 11.44 4.08 -14.13
CA ASP A 70 11.91 4.27 -15.50
C ASP A 70 10.73 4.45 -16.45
N CYS A 71 10.71 5.49 -17.28
CA CYS A 71 9.68 5.65 -18.30
C CYS A 71 10.14 6.49 -19.52
N LEU A 72 9.34 6.47 -20.58
CA LEU A 72 9.42 7.48 -21.63
C LEU A 72 8.74 8.76 -21.12
N LEU A 73 9.34 9.92 -21.40
CA LEU A 73 8.78 11.21 -20.96
C LEU A 73 7.39 11.50 -21.53
N ILE A 74 7.07 10.96 -22.72
CA ILE A 74 5.76 11.12 -23.34
C ILE A 74 4.64 10.38 -22.60
N ASP A 75 4.96 9.28 -21.92
CA ASP A 75 3.95 8.45 -21.24
C ASP A 75 3.68 8.92 -19.79
N VAL A 76 4.44 9.91 -19.30
CA VAL A 76 4.36 10.37 -17.90
C VAL A 76 2.99 10.94 -17.57
N ASP A 77 2.56 11.95 -18.31
CA ASP A 77 1.31 12.66 -18.02
C ASP A 77 0.07 11.81 -18.33
N ASP A 78 0.14 11.03 -19.41
CA ASP A 78 -1.03 10.30 -19.92
C ASP A 78 -1.26 8.95 -19.20
N TYR A 79 -0.21 8.33 -18.67
CA TYR A 79 -0.29 6.98 -18.09
C TYR A 79 0.29 6.91 -16.67
N HIS A 80 1.54 7.30 -16.46
CA HIS A 80 2.21 7.03 -15.19
C HIS A 80 1.74 7.92 -14.04
N LEU A 81 1.57 9.23 -14.25
CA LEU A 81 1.11 10.12 -13.18
C LEU A 81 -0.30 9.79 -12.70
N PRO A 82 -1.30 9.57 -13.58
CA PRO A 82 -2.63 9.13 -13.14
C PRO A 82 -2.58 7.81 -12.36
N ASP A 83 -1.83 6.83 -12.87
CA ASP A 83 -1.66 5.51 -12.24
C ASP A 83 -1.06 5.61 -10.83
N ILE A 84 0.03 6.36 -10.69
CA ILE A 84 0.72 6.57 -9.41
C ILE A 84 -0.17 7.34 -8.44
N ARG A 85 -0.88 8.39 -8.92
CA ARG A 85 -1.81 9.16 -8.09
C ARG A 85 -2.94 8.29 -7.55
N GLN A 86 -3.51 7.40 -8.37
CA GLN A 86 -4.53 6.48 -7.93
C GLN A 86 -4.04 5.57 -6.79
N SER A 87 -2.82 5.04 -6.90
CA SER A 87 -2.23 4.22 -5.84
C SER A 87 -1.89 5.02 -4.58
N ILE A 88 -1.50 6.30 -4.72
CA ILE A 88 -1.32 7.23 -3.59
C ILE A 88 -2.64 7.48 -2.87
N ASP A 89 -3.71 7.76 -3.61
CA ASP A 89 -5.04 8.06 -3.05
C ASP A 89 -5.58 6.86 -2.27
N TYR A 90 -5.42 5.65 -2.82
CA TYR A 90 -5.75 4.42 -2.13
C TYR A 90 -4.95 4.26 -0.82
N ALA A 91 -3.62 4.42 -0.89
CA ALA A 91 -2.75 4.23 0.26
C ALA A 91 -3.05 5.25 1.37
N ASN A 92 -3.32 6.51 1.02
CA ASN A 92 -3.74 7.55 1.95
C ASN A 92 -5.09 7.22 2.60
N ALA A 93 -6.09 6.82 1.81
CA ALA A 93 -7.41 6.45 2.33
C ALA A 93 -7.31 5.29 3.33
N ARG A 94 -6.57 4.23 3.01
CA ARG A 94 -6.38 3.08 3.90
C ARG A 94 -5.55 3.43 5.13
N SER A 95 -4.52 4.25 4.99
CA SER A 95 -3.69 4.69 6.11
C SER A 95 -4.48 5.51 7.13
N ARG A 96 -5.37 6.40 6.68
CA ARG A 96 -6.29 7.15 7.56
C ARG A 96 -7.13 6.21 8.43
N VAL A 97 -7.75 5.20 7.82
CA VAL A 97 -8.57 4.22 8.54
C VAL A 97 -7.74 3.46 9.60
N LEU A 98 -6.49 3.11 9.28
CA LEU A 98 -5.62 2.37 10.20
C LEU A 98 -5.11 3.23 11.36
N VAL A 99 -4.89 4.52 11.13
CA VAL A 99 -4.55 5.47 12.20
C VAL A 99 -5.74 5.68 13.12
N GLU A 100 -6.94 5.85 12.56
CA GLU A 100 -8.18 6.00 13.34
C GLU A 100 -8.48 4.75 14.18
N ALA A 101 -8.32 3.55 13.60
CA ALA A 101 -8.51 2.29 14.32
C ALA A 101 -7.53 2.14 15.48
N ARG A 102 -6.25 2.51 15.28
CA ARG A 102 -5.24 2.53 16.36
C ARG A 102 -5.57 3.52 17.45
N HIS A 103 -6.07 4.70 17.08
CA HIS A 103 -6.49 5.72 18.04
C HIS A 103 -7.67 5.24 18.89
N THR A 104 -8.71 4.71 18.23
CA THR A 104 -9.89 4.15 18.90
C THR A 104 -9.52 3.02 19.86
N GLU A 105 -8.62 2.11 19.44
CA GLU A 105 -8.16 1.02 20.30
C GLU A 105 -7.35 1.52 21.49
N ALA A 106 -6.49 2.53 21.30
CA ALA A 106 -5.72 3.12 22.38
C ALA A 106 -6.63 3.81 23.43
N GLU A 107 -7.70 4.47 23.01
CA GLU A 107 -8.70 5.03 23.92
C GLU A 107 -9.45 3.94 24.68
N ARG A 108 -9.87 2.86 24.00
CA ARG A 108 -10.54 1.71 24.64
C ARG A 108 -9.68 1.10 25.74
N LEU A 109 -8.40 0.84 25.45
CA LEU A 109 -7.46 0.29 26.43
C LEU A 109 -7.22 1.25 27.62
N ARG A 110 -7.20 2.57 27.38
CA ARG A 110 -7.09 3.55 28.47
C ARG A 110 -8.32 3.54 29.37
N ASP A 111 -9.52 3.41 28.81
CA ASP A 111 -10.76 3.40 29.59
C ASP A 111 -10.95 2.09 30.36
N GLU A 112 -10.57 0.96 29.77
CA GLU A 112 -10.46 -0.32 30.46
C GLU A 112 -9.46 -0.24 31.63
N ALA A 113 -8.27 0.34 31.41
CA ALA A 113 -7.27 0.51 32.46
C ALA A 113 -7.74 1.44 33.60
N LYS A 114 -8.45 2.53 33.30
CA LYS A 114 -9.06 3.41 34.33
C LYS A 114 -10.12 2.66 35.13
N THR A 115 -10.94 1.86 34.46
CA THR A 115 -12.01 1.07 35.09
C THR A 115 -11.40 0.00 36.00
N GLU A 116 -10.39 -0.71 35.52
CA GLU A 116 -9.64 -1.68 36.33
C GLU A 116 -8.99 -1.02 37.54
N GLN A 117 -8.31 0.11 37.36
CA GLN A 117 -7.72 0.87 38.47
C GLN A 117 -8.76 1.30 39.50
N HIS A 118 -9.94 1.72 39.06
CA HIS A 118 -11.04 2.07 39.95
C HIS A 118 -11.54 0.85 40.74
N MET A 119 -11.73 -0.30 40.08
CA MET A 119 -12.12 -1.56 40.73
C MET A 119 -11.07 -2.03 41.74
N LEU A 120 -9.79 -1.98 41.38
CA LEU A 120 -8.68 -2.33 42.27
C LEU A 120 -8.58 -1.38 43.48
N ALA A 121 -8.82 -0.08 43.27
CA ALA A 121 -8.86 0.90 44.35
C ALA A 121 -10.01 0.63 45.32
N ALA A 122 -11.21 0.31 44.81
CA ALA A 122 -12.37 -0.05 45.61
C ALA A 122 -12.13 -1.35 46.42
N LEU A 123 -11.55 -2.37 45.77
CA LEU A 123 -11.18 -3.63 46.44
C LEU A 123 -10.15 -3.39 47.56
N ARG A 124 -9.12 -2.58 47.29
CA ARG A 124 -8.10 -2.22 48.28
C ARG A 124 -8.69 -1.48 49.48
N ALA A 125 -9.66 -0.59 49.26
CA ALA A 125 -10.37 0.09 50.33
C ALA A 125 -11.17 -0.91 51.18
N GLY A 126 -11.93 -1.82 50.56
CA GLY A 126 -12.70 -2.85 51.27
C GLY A 126 -11.84 -3.78 52.13
N ILE A 127 -10.66 -4.17 51.65
CA ILE A 127 -9.69 -4.96 52.44
C ILE A 127 -9.15 -4.15 53.63
N ARG A 128 -8.83 -2.87 53.41
CA ARG A 128 -8.27 -2.00 54.47
C ARG A 128 -9.28 -1.72 55.57
N ASP A 129 -10.55 -1.51 55.21
CA ASP A 129 -11.62 -1.21 56.16
C ASP A 129 -12.07 -2.44 56.95
N GLY A 130 -11.42 -3.60 56.72
CA GLY A 130 -11.63 -4.80 57.52
C GLY A 130 -13.03 -5.37 57.41
N ARG A 131 -13.75 -5.10 56.31
CA ARG A 131 -15.03 -5.75 56.04
C ARG A 131 -14.76 -7.20 55.67
N ALA A 132 -14.59 -8.03 56.70
CA ALA A 132 -14.91 -9.43 56.63
C ALA A 132 -16.35 -9.51 56.11
N GLN A 133 -16.49 -9.85 54.84
CA GLN A 133 -17.74 -10.38 54.34
C GLN A 133 -17.84 -11.74 55.02
N GLU A 134 -18.42 -11.77 56.22
CA GLU A 134 -18.86 -13.02 56.84
C GLU A 134 -19.77 -13.71 55.82
N PRO A 135 -19.39 -14.88 55.30
CA PRO A 135 -20.36 -15.72 54.65
C PRO A 135 -21.28 -16.21 55.76
N ASP A 136 -22.45 -15.60 55.88
CA ASP A 136 -23.57 -16.17 56.61
C ASP A 136 -23.95 -17.46 55.88
N ALA A 137 -23.31 -18.55 56.28
CA ALA A 137 -23.65 -19.89 55.84
C ALA A 137 -24.90 -20.31 56.61
N PRO A 138 -25.80 -21.04 55.94
CA PRO A 138 -25.89 -22.43 56.38
C PRO A 138 -25.63 -23.38 55.22
N ALA A 139 -24.82 -24.39 55.54
CA ALA A 139 -24.56 -25.55 54.71
C ALA A 139 -25.87 -26.19 54.24
N THR A 140 -26.00 -26.40 52.92
CA THR A 140 -26.89 -27.42 52.36
C THR A 140 -26.23 -28.05 51.15
N ALA A 141 -25.82 -29.30 51.36
CA ALA A 141 -25.67 -30.42 50.42
C ALA A 141 -25.27 -30.14 48.95
N LEU A 142 -24.12 -30.72 48.58
CA LEU A 142 -23.81 -31.16 47.22
C LEU A 142 -24.95 -31.97 46.60
N PRO A 143 -25.19 -31.81 45.29
CA PRO A 143 -25.42 -32.95 44.44
C PRO A 143 -24.40 -33.04 43.28
N ALA A 144 -24.07 -34.30 42.97
CA ALA A 144 -23.12 -34.78 41.99
C ALA A 144 -23.37 -34.29 40.55
N PRO A 145 -22.35 -34.33 39.66
CA PRO A 145 -22.45 -33.85 38.29
C PRO A 145 -23.31 -34.79 37.44
N VAL A 146 -24.38 -34.25 36.85
CA VAL A 146 -25.14 -34.93 35.80
C VAL A 146 -24.49 -34.61 34.46
N ALA A 147 -23.93 -35.66 33.85
CA ALA A 147 -23.46 -35.64 32.47
C ALA A 147 -24.65 -35.51 31.52
N THR A 148 -24.54 -34.59 30.55
CA THR A 148 -25.36 -34.60 29.33
C THR A 148 -24.46 -34.43 28.11
N PRO A 149 -24.58 -35.32 27.10
CA PRO A 149 -23.74 -35.30 25.91
C PRO A 149 -24.21 -34.24 24.92
N VAL A 150 -23.27 -33.42 24.42
CA VAL A 150 -23.54 -32.54 23.29
C VAL A 150 -23.24 -33.31 22.01
N SER A 151 -24.31 -33.59 21.26
CA SER A 151 -24.26 -34.09 19.89
C SER A 151 -23.86 -32.94 18.96
N ALA A 152 -22.76 -33.11 18.23
CA ALA A 152 -22.41 -32.24 17.12
C ALA A 152 -21.88 -33.10 15.96
N ALA A 153 -22.76 -33.34 15.00
CA ALA A 153 -22.37 -33.65 13.64
C ALA A 153 -21.71 -32.41 13.02
N VAL A 154 -20.69 -32.61 12.17
CA VAL A 154 -20.57 -32.08 10.81
C VAL A 154 -19.24 -32.55 10.21
N VAL A 155 -19.36 -33.55 9.34
CA VAL A 155 -18.79 -33.70 8.00
C VAL A 155 -17.49 -32.93 7.71
N ALA A 156 -16.39 -33.66 7.60
CA ALA A 156 -15.22 -33.30 6.81
C ALA A 156 -15.23 -34.09 5.50
N PRO A 157 -15.14 -33.46 4.31
CA PRO A 157 -14.68 -34.15 3.13
C PRO A 157 -13.16 -34.00 2.99
N ALA A 158 -12.50 -35.16 2.92
CA ALA A 158 -11.08 -35.32 2.64
C ALA A 158 -10.73 -34.79 1.25
N PHE A 159 -9.65 -34.03 1.20
CA PHE A 159 -8.99 -33.55 -0.01
C PHE A 159 -8.26 -34.74 -0.66
N ALA A 160 -8.59 -35.06 -1.90
CA ALA A 160 -7.86 -36.03 -2.72
C ALA A 160 -6.57 -35.39 -3.27
N PRO A 161 -5.44 -36.11 -3.33
CA PRO A 161 -4.23 -35.65 -4.01
C PRO A 161 -4.33 -35.92 -5.51
N ALA A 162 -4.01 -34.91 -6.33
CA ALA A 162 -3.79 -35.08 -7.76
C ALA A 162 -2.29 -35.29 -8.02
N GLU A 163 -2.00 -36.41 -8.68
CA GLU A 163 -0.70 -36.87 -9.14
C GLU A 163 -0.27 -36.15 -10.44
N GLU A 164 1.00 -35.75 -10.43
CA GLU A 164 2.02 -35.59 -11.47
C GLU A 164 1.78 -34.94 -12.87
N PRO A 165 2.81 -34.20 -13.37
CA PRO A 165 2.80 -33.49 -14.65
C PRO A 165 3.37 -34.34 -15.81
N ASP A 166 2.77 -34.21 -17.00
CA ASP A 166 3.32 -34.75 -18.24
C ASP A 166 3.92 -33.64 -19.11
N ALA A 167 5.14 -33.87 -19.58
CA ALA A 167 5.97 -32.94 -20.32
C ALA A 167 6.00 -33.33 -21.79
N ALA A 168 5.62 -32.42 -22.70
CA ALA A 168 6.10 -32.39 -24.08
C ALA A 168 5.54 -31.16 -24.83
N VAL A 169 6.37 -30.15 -25.11
CA VAL A 169 6.21 -29.33 -26.31
C VAL A 169 7.57 -29.09 -26.94
N ALA A 170 7.70 -29.61 -28.15
CA ALA A 170 8.87 -29.59 -29.00
C ALA A 170 9.15 -28.22 -29.62
N ASN A 171 10.43 -27.97 -29.87
CA ASN A 171 10.99 -26.86 -30.64
C ASN A 171 10.36 -26.70 -32.03
N GLY A 172 9.99 -25.45 -32.36
CA GLY A 172 9.65 -25.03 -33.71
C GLY A 172 10.22 -23.65 -34.00
N THR A 173 11.44 -23.62 -34.56
CA THR A 173 12.11 -22.42 -35.07
C THR A 173 11.32 -21.84 -36.24
N SER A 174 10.86 -20.59 -36.15
CA SER A 174 10.38 -19.80 -37.29
C SER A 174 11.44 -18.79 -37.74
N PRO A 175 11.71 -18.64 -39.06
CA PRO A 175 12.67 -17.67 -39.58
C PRO A 175 12.12 -16.23 -39.54
N PRO A 176 12.99 -15.20 -39.49
CA PRO A 176 12.56 -13.81 -39.41
C PRO A 176 12.04 -13.27 -40.76
N PRO A 177 11.01 -12.39 -40.77
CA PRO A 177 10.56 -11.71 -41.98
C PRO A 177 11.49 -10.53 -42.37
N PRO A 178 11.55 -10.15 -43.66
CA PRO A 178 12.50 -9.16 -44.18
C PRO A 178 12.16 -7.72 -43.79
N GLU A 179 13.20 -6.92 -43.62
CA GLU A 179 13.19 -5.49 -43.26
C GLU A 179 12.34 -4.65 -44.24
N ALA A 180 11.36 -3.92 -43.71
CA ALA A 180 10.61 -2.91 -44.43
C ALA A 180 11.26 -1.52 -44.21
N PRO A 181 11.32 -0.65 -45.25
CA PRO A 181 11.98 0.65 -45.19
C PRO A 181 11.26 1.59 -44.21
N THR A 182 11.97 2.04 -43.18
CA THR A 182 11.49 2.92 -42.12
C THR A 182 12.12 4.29 -42.26
N GLU A 183 11.52 5.27 -42.98
CA GLU A 183 12.05 6.66 -42.91
C GLU A 183 11.20 7.84 -43.45
N PRO A 184 9.88 7.91 -43.17
CA PRO A 184 9.31 9.27 -42.99
C PRO A 184 8.53 9.49 -41.68
N LEU A 185 7.92 8.44 -41.12
CA LEU A 185 7.07 8.56 -39.93
C LEU A 185 7.85 8.81 -38.62
N HIS A 186 9.12 8.39 -38.55
CA HIS A 186 9.95 8.58 -37.36
C HIS A 186 10.43 10.02 -37.21
N ALA A 187 10.83 10.67 -38.29
CA ALA A 187 11.29 12.06 -38.29
C ALA A 187 10.15 13.04 -37.95
N GLU A 188 8.94 12.80 -38.45
CA GLU A 188 7.76 13.60 -38.10
C GLU A 188 7.39 13.45 -36.62
N ARG A 189 7.49 12.21 -36.08
CA ARG A 189 7.30 11.97 -34.64
C ARG A 189 8.36 12.69 -33.81
N GLU A 190 9.63 12.66 -34.21
CA GLU A 190 10.71 13.37 -33.51
C GLU A 190 10.53 14.90 -33.54
N ALA A 191 10.07 15.47 -34.65
CA ALA A 191 9.78 16.90 -34.74
C ALA A 191 8.62 17.32 -33.81
N VAL A 192 7.57 16.50 -33.71
CA VAL A 192 6.48 16.71 -32.76
C VAL A 192 6.97 16.60 -31.31
N LEU A 193 7.89 15.67 -31.03
CA LEU A 193 8.52 15.51 -29.70
C LEU A 193 9.38 16.71 -29.33
N GLU A 194 10.16 17.24 -30.26
CA GLU A 194 11.01 18.41 -30.06
C GLU A 194 10.16 19.66 -29.77
N ALA A 195 9.05 19.83 -30.50
CA ALA A 195 8.11 20.92 -30.28
C ALA A 195 7.47 20.85 -28.89
N LYS A 196 7.00 19.67 -28.46
CA LYS A 196 6.44 19.46 -27.11
C LYS A 196 7.47 19.70 -26.01
N ARG A 197 8.72 19.27 -26.21
CA ARG A 197 9.83 19.50 -25.28
C ARG A 197 10.12 21.00 -25.10
N ASN A 198 10.06 21.77 -26.18
CA ASN A 198 10.30 23.21 -26.15
C ASN A 198 9.12 23.98 -25.52
N ASP A 199 7.87 23.56 -25.78
CA ASP A 199 6.69 24.09 -25.08
C ASP A 199 6.78 23.87 -23.56
N TRP A 200 7.15 22.66 -23.16
CA TRP A 200 7.35 22.33 -21.74
C TRP A 200 8.41 23.20 -21.07
N ARG A 201 9.57 23.38 -21.72
CA ARG A 201 10.63 24.30 -21.26
C ARG A 201 10.16 25.76 -21.17
N ALA A 202 9.23 26.19 -22.02
CA ALA A 202 8.70 27.55 -22.00
C ALA A 202 7.69 27.74 -20.85
N ARG A 203 6.74 26.81 -20.70
CA ARG A 203 5.73 26.84 -19.63
C ARG A 203 6.37 26.75 -18.25
N PHE A 204 7.40 25.93 -18.11
CA PHE A 204 8.12 25.78 -16.84
C PHE A 204 8.91 27.05 -16.48
N ARG A 205 9.60 27.68 -17.46
CA ARG A 205 10.27 28.98 -17.24
C ARG A 205 9.28 30.08 -16.86
N ALA A 206 8.10 30.11 -17.49
CA ALA A 206 7.06 31.08 -17.18
C ALA A 206 6.50 30.90 -15.75
N ALA A 207 6.34 29.67 -15.28
CA ALA A 207 5.92 29.38 -13.91
C ALA A 207 6.97 29.85 -12.87
N PHE A 208 8.26 29.75 -13.19
CA PHE A 208 9.36 30.16 -12.32
C PHE A 208 9.45 31.69 -12.13
N HIS A 209 9.06 32.47 -13.15
CA HIS A 209 9.05 33.93 -13.06
C HIS A 209 7.78 34.52 -12.42
N ARG A 210 6.72 33.72 -12.24
CA ARG A 210 5.45 34.17 -11.66
C ARG A 210 5.39 34.08 -10.13
N ASN A 211 6.35 33.37 -9.51
CA ASN A 211 6.47 33.16 -8.06
C ASN A 211 7.63 33.95 -7.42
N LYS A 212 8.07 35.05 -8.05
CA LYS A 212 8.99 36.04 -7.47
C LYS A 212 8.24 37.35 -7.24
#